data_AF-A0A832TL64-F1
#
_entry.id   AF-A0A832TL64-F1
#
_cell.length_a   1.000
_cell.length_b   1.000
_cell.length_c   1.000
_cell.angle_alpha   90.00
_cell.angle_beta   90.00
_cell.angle_gamma   90.00
#
_symmetry.space_group_name_H-M   'P 1'
#
loop_
_entity.id
_entity.type
_entity.pdbx_description
1 polymer ?
#
loop_
_entity_poly.entity_id
_entity_poly.type
_entity_poly.pdbx_seq_one_letter_code
_entity_poly.pdbx_strand_id
1 'polypeptide(L)' 'VWEHAYYVDYKNDRAKYIDNFWGIVNWDTVNARLEKVLKK' A
#
# COMPACT_ATOMS: atom_id res chain seq x y z
N VAL A 1 -5.48 8.39 3.33
CA VAL A 1 -6.21 7.37 2.54
C VAL A 1 -7.53 7.95 2.11
N TRP A 2 -7.91 7.72 0.86
CA TRP A 2 -9.19 8.17 0.33
C TRP A 2 -10.23 7.08 0.58
N GLU A 3 -11.45 7.45 0.94
CA GLU A 3 -12.52 6.48 1.25
C GLU A 3 -12.79 5.55 0.08
N HIS A 4 -12.75 6.05 -1.17
CA HIS A 4 -12.94 5.23 -2.36
C HIS A 4 -11.94 4.06 -2.50
N ALA A 5 -10.81 4.09 -1.79
CA ALA A 5 -9.81 3.02 -1.87
C ALA A 5 -10.18 1.79 -1.04
N TYR A 6 -11.09 1.92 -0.08
CA TYR A 6 -11.41 0.85 0.87
C TYR A 6 -12.89 0.74 1.25
N TYR A 7 -13.73 1.74 0.96
CA TYR A 7 -15.10 1.79 1.46
C TYR A 7 -16.01 0.71 0.85
N VAL A 8 -15.69 0.20 -0.35
CA VAL A 8 -16.45 -0.91 -0.96
C VAL A 8 -16.27 -2.18 -0.12
N ASP A 9 -15.03 -2.49 0.26
CA ASP A 9 -14.66 -3.74 0.91
C ASP A 9 -14.69 -3.68 2.45
N TYR A 10 -14.39 -2.50 3.03
CA TYR A 10 -14.19 -2.30 4.47
C TYR A 10 -15.12 -1.25 5.09
N LYS A 11 -15.93 -0.54 4.28
CA LYS A 11 -16.82 0.55 4.75
C LYS A 11 -16.03 1.56 5.59
N ASN A 12 -16.46 1.76 6.83
CA ASN A 12 -15.88 2.72 7.78
C ASN A 12 -14.64 2.15 8.49
N ASP A 13 -14.34 0.85 8.32
CA ASP A 13 -13.25 0.16 9.00
C ASP A 13 -11.92 0.38 8.26
N ARG A 14 -11.43 1.61 8.38
CA ARG A 14 -10.15 2.03 7.81
C ARG A 14 -8.97 1.24 8.39
N ALA A 15 -9.04 0.84 9.66
CA ALA A 15 -7.95 0.15 10.34
C ALA A 15 -7.69 -1.21 9.68
N LYS A 16 -8.75 -2.00 9.49
CA LYS A 16 -8.68 -3.32 8.86
C LYS A 16 -8.16 -3.26 7.42
N TYR A 17 -8.49 -2.21 6.66
CA TYR A 17 -7.91 -2.00 5.33
C TYR A 17 -6.40 -1.81 5.38
N ILE A 18 -5.90 -0.99 6.31
CA ILE A 18 -4.45 -0.73 6.45
C ILE A 18 -3.72 -1.99 6.89
N ASP A 19 -4.29 -2.76 7.82
CA ASP A 19 -3.69 -4.01 8.29
C ASP A 19 -3.52 -5.02 7.14
N ASN A 20 -4.55 -5.16 6.31
CA ASN A 20 -4.51 -6.04 5.13
C ASN A 20 -3.62 -5.51 4.01
N PHE A 21 -3.53 -4.19 3.85
CA PHE A 21 -2.72 -3.55 2.82
C PHE A 21 -1.25 -3.98 2.91
N TRP A 22 -0.68 -4.12 4.12
CA TRP A 22 0.70 -4.55 4.29
C TRP A 22 0.98 -5.98 3.80
N GLY A 23 -0.05 -6.83 3.73
CA GLY A 23 0.06 -8.19 3.19
C GLY A 23 0.15 -8.26 1.66
N ILE A 24 -0.20 -7.18 0.94
CA ILE A 24 -0.22 -7.15 -0.53
C ILE A 24 0.83 -6.22 -1.14
N VAL A 25 1.66 -5.56 -0.32
CA VAL A 25 2.73 -4.68 -0.81
C VAL A 25 3.79 -5.50 -1.54
N ASN A 26 4.09 -5.12 -2.79
CA ASN A 26 5.21 -5.67 -3.55
C ASN A 26 6.51 -4.95 -3.18
N TRP A 27 7.30 -5.57 -2.30
CA TRP A 27 8.56 -5.00 -1.81
C TRP A 27 9.67 -4.97 -2.85
N ASP A 28 9.69 -5.89 -3.83
CA ASP A 28 10.68 -5.90 -4.91
C ASP A 28 10.59 -4.62 -5.75
N THR A 29 9.36 -4.18 -6.04
CA THR A 29 9.11 -2.93 -6.77
C THR A 29 9.57 -1.71 -5.97
N VAL A 30 9.36 -1.72 -4.65
CA VAL A 30 9.80 -0.65 -3.75
C VAL A 30 11.33 -0.56 -3.76
N ASN A 31 12.02 -1.70 -3.60
CA ASN A 31 13.48 -1.78 -3.63
C ASN A 31 14.04 -1.35 -4.99
N ALA A 32 13.45 -1.80 -6.10
CA ALA A 32 13.89 -1.40 -7.44
C ALA A 32 13.78 0.12 -7.67
N ARG A 33 12.73 0.77 -7.15
CA ARG A 33 12.59 2.24 -7.20
C ARG A 33 13.62 2.94 -6.32
N LEU A 34 13.91 2.40 -5.15
CA LEU A 34 14.94 2.93 -4.25
C LEU A 34 16.33 2.86 -4.91
N GLU A 35 16.71 1.68 -5.42
CA GLU A 35 17.99 1.50 -6.11
C GLU A 35 18.15 2.44 -7.31
N LYS A 36 17.08 2.67 -8.07
CA LYS A 36 17.09 3.59 -9.22
C LYS A 36 17.45 5.02 -8.80
N VAL A 37 16.99 5.45 -7.63
CA VAL A 37 17.30 6.79 -7.11
C VAL A 37 18.72 6.84 -6.54
N LEU A 38 19.17 5.78 -5.85
CA LEU A 38 20.49 5.74 -5.23
C LEU A 38 21.65 5.60 -6.23
N LYS A 39 21.42 4.98 -7.39
CA LYS A 39 22.41 4.83 -8.47
C LYS A 39 22.51 6.07 -9.38
N LYS A 40 21.73 7.12 -9.08
CA LYS A 40 21.67 8.36 -9.86
C LYS A 40 22.51 9.45 -9.19
#